data_AF-A0A8B8G7T3-F1
#
_entry.id   AF-A0A8B8G7T3-F1
#
_cell.length_a   1.000
_cell.length_b   1.000
_cell.length_c   1.000
_cell.angle_alpha   90.00
_cell.angle_beta   90.00
_cell.angle_gamma   90.00
#
_symmetry.space_group_name_H-M   'P 1'
#
loop_
_entity.id
_entity.type
_entity.pdbx_description
1 polymer ?
#
loop_
_entity_poly.entity_id
_entity_poly.type
_entity_poly.pdbx_seq_one_letter_code
_entity_poly.pdbx_strand_id
1 'polypeptide(L)'
;MAFDDDFEIYNIMQINELEIQNEINITNEVRRVMKQEDPFALSEQQFIGTYRLSKVLVQKLMDELSPFMSSPSTITGLSIQRKLLTALRFFASGSYQQDIGEHRGAAVSQASVSRCITEVANALNVPEILNKYIHFPSTIDELKEVRLGFYEKFGIPGVVGVIDGTHIAIVPPKSDEPIYPEHVYINRKGYHGINTQLVFGHLKHDNII
;
A
#
# COMPACT_ATOMS: atom_id res chain seq x y z
N MET A 1 9.02 -31.23 -61.06
CA MET A 1 7.86 -30.51 -60.51
C MET A 1 7.98 -30.46 -58.98
N ALA A 2 9.15 -30.05 -58.46
CA ALA A 2 9.49 -30.10 -57.03
C ALA A 2 10.21 -28.82 -56.56
N PHE A 3 10.17 -27.75 -57.37
CA PHE A 3 10.83 -26.48 -57.08
C PHE A 3 9.84 -25.37 -56.66
N ASP A 4 8.53 -25.59 -56.83
CA ASP A 4 7.48 -24.63 -56.42
C ASP A 4 7.10 -24.79 -54.95
N ASP A 5 6.97 -26.03 -54.46
CA ASP A 5 6.54 -26.31 -53.08
C ASP A 5 7.53 -25.76 -52.03
N ASP A 6 8.84 -25.85 -52.30
CA ASP A 6 9.88 -25.32 -51.40
C ASP A 6 9.88 -23.77 -51.35
N PHE A 7 9.52 -23.12 -52.46
CA PHE A 7 9.41 -21.66 -52.53
C PHE A 7 8.15 -21.15 -51.80
N GLU A 8 7.04 -21.89 -51.90
CA GLU A 8 5.84 -21.61 -51.12
C GLU A 8 6.08 -21.77 -49.62
N ILE A 9 6.77 -22.84 -49.20
CA ILE A 9 7.12 -23.06 -47.78
C ILE A 9 7.99 -21.92 -47.24
N TYR A 10 8.96 -21.45 -48.02
CA TYR A 10 9.83 -20.33 -47.61
C TYR A 10 9.05 -19.02 -47.43
N ASN A 11 8.10 -18.72 -48.33
CA ASN A 11 7.24 -17.55 -48.20
C ASN A 11 6.32 -17.64 -46.99
N ILE A 12 5.74 -18.82 -46.71
CA ILE A 12 4.91 -19.05 -45.52
C ILE A 12 5.73 -18.88 -44.23
N MET A 13 6.98 -19.36 -44.21
CA MET A 13 7.87 -19.16 -43.07
C MET A 13 8.18 -17.68 -42.82
N GLN A 14 8.46 -16.90 -43.88
CA GLN A 14 8.72 -15.47 -43.72
C GLN A 14 7.48 -14.69 -43.27
N ILE A 15 6.29 -15.05 -43.76
CA ILE A 15 5.03 -14.44 -43.31
C ILE A 15 4.80 -14.73 -41.82
N ASN A 16 5.00 -15.98 -41.39
CA ASN A 16 4.89 -16.33 -39.97
C ASN A 16 5.92 -15.60 -39.10
N GLU A 17 7.17 -15.46 -39.55
CA GLU A 17 8.18 -14.68 -38.82
C GLU A 17 7.78 -13.20 -38.71
N LEU A 18 7.26 -12.59 -39.78
CA LEU A 18 6.78 -11.22 -39.77
C LEU A 18 5.55 -11.04 -38.87
N GLU A 19 4.63 -12.00 -38.84
CA GLU A 19 3.48 -12.01 -37.93
C GLU A 19 3.92 -12.12 -36.47
N ILE A 20 4.86 -13.03 -36.16
CA ILE A 20 5.44 -13.15 -34.81
C ILE A 20 6.14 -11.85 -34.39
N GLN A 21 6.92 -11.24 -35.28
CA GLN A 21 7.58 -9.96 -34.98
C GLN A 21 6.56 -8.81 -34.80
N ASN A 22 5.48 -8.80 -35.57
CA ASN A 22 4.38 -7.84 -35.40
C ASN A 22 3.64 -8.07 -34.08
N GLU A 23 3.36 -9.30 -33.68
CA GLU A 23 2.75 -9.60 -32.38
C GLU A 23 3.67 -9.19 -31.22
N ILE A 24 4.98 -9.43 -31.34
CA ILE A 24 5.98 -8.99 -30.36
C ILE A 24 6.02 -7.45 -30.30
N ASN A 25 6.01 -6.77 -31.46
CA ASN A 25 6.01 -5.30 -31.52
C ASN A 25 4.71 -4.70 -30.98
N ILE A 26 3.55 -5.25 -31.32
CA ILE A 26 2.24 -4.86 -30.76
C ILE A 26 2.24 -5.09 -29.25
N THR A 27 2.74 -6.23 -28.76
CA THR A 27 2.85 -6.51 -27.32
C THR A 27 3.78 -5.52 -26.62
N ASN A 28 4.89 -5.16 -27.26
CA ASN A 28 5.86 -4.19 -26.74
C ASN A 28 5.32 -2.75 -26.78
N GLU A 29 4.55 -2.38 -27.80
CA GLU A 29 3.84 -1.09 -27.88
C GLU A 29 2.71 -1.02 -26.84
N VAL A 30 1.93 -2.09 -26.65
CA VAL A 30 0.92 -2.17 -25.59
C VAL A 30 1.56 -2.06 -24.20
N ARG A 31 2.74 -2.67 -23.97
CA ARG A 31 3.51 -2.45 -22.73
C ARG A 31 3.99 -1.00 -22.57
N ARG A 32 4.32 -0.31 -23.66
CA ARG A 32 4.75 1.10 -23.66
C ARG A 32 3.58 2.08 -23.55
N VAL A 33 2.37 1.69 -23.98
CA VAL A 33 1.16 2.52 -24.03
C VAL A 33 0.05 1.90 -23.15
N MET A 34 0.39 1.40 -21.96
CA MET A 34 -0.63 1.22 -20.94
C MET A 34 -1.03 2.62 -20.45
N LYS A 35 -2.18 3.12 -20.92
CA LYS A 35 -2.73 4.41 -20.48
C LYS A 35 -2.80 4.42 -18.97
N GLN A 36 -2.02 5.32 -18.37
CA GLN A 36 -2.06 5.57 -16.95
C GLN A 36 -3.42 6.19 -16.62
N GLU A 37 -4.32 5.41 -16.02
CA GLU A 37 -5.59 5.92 -15.54
C GLU A 37 -5.33 6.86 -14.36
N ASP A 38 -5.93 8.06 -14.39
CA ASP A 38 -5.89 9.00 -13.27
C ASP A 38 -6.73 8.42 -12.12
N PRO A 39 -6.14 8.06 -10.97
CA PRO A 39 -6.89 7.51 -9.85
C PRO A 39 -7.94 8.48 -9.30
N PHE A 40 -7.77 9.79 -9.50
CA PHE A 40 -8.74 10.80 -9.08
C PHE A 40 -9.97 10.87 -9.99
N ALA A 41 -9.96 10.19 -11.14
CA ALA A 41 -11.13 10.01 -12.00
C ALA A 41 -12.15 9.00 -11.44
N LEU A 42 -11.77 8.14 -10.48
CA LEU A 42 -12.68 7.21 -9.81
C LEU A 42 -13.80 7.95 -9.07
N SER A 43 -14.97 7.34 -8.90
CA SER A 43 -15.98 7.91 -7.97
C SER A 43 -15.45 7.91 -6.53
N GLU A 44 -16.00 8.76 -5.67
CA GLU A 44 -15.55 8.84 -4.26
C GLU A 44 -15.67 7.50 -3.54
N GLN A 45 -16.77 6.79 -3.75
CA GLN A 45 -16.99 5.47 -3.16
C GLN A 45 -15.96 4.43 -3.64
N GLN A 46 -15.63 4.43 -4.93
CA GLN A 46 -14.59 3.54 -5.47
C GLN A 46 -13.21 3.92 -4.95
N PHE A 47 -12.93 5.22 -4.84
CA PHE A 47 -11.66 5.73 -4.35
C PHE A 47 -11.45 5.33 -2.88
N ILE A 48 -12.45 5.52 -2.02
CA ILE A 48 -12.42 5.07 -0.62
C ILE A 48 -12.32 3.54 -0.55
N GLY A 49 -13.04 2.79 -1.39
CA GLY A 49 -12.91 1.34 -1.44
C GLY A 49 -11.49 0.87 -1.81
N THR A 50 -10.80 1.65 -2.64
CA THR A 50 -9.46 1.37 -3.19
C THR A 50 -8.33 1.79 -2.25
N TYR A 51 -8.43 2.97 -1.64
CA TYR A 51 -7.35 3.60 -0.87
C TYR A 51 -7.66 3.77 0.62
N ARG A 52 -8.89 3.41 1.07
CA ARG A 52 -9.41 3.57 2.45
C ARG A 52 -9.46 5.01 2.97
N LEU A 53 -9.18 5.98 2.11
CA LEU A 53 -9.23 7.41 2.39
C LEU A 53 -10.03 8.11 1.31
N SER A 54 -10.66 9.23 1.65
CA SER A 54 -11.30 10.12 0.68
C SER A 54 -10.25 10.86 -0.15
N LYS A 55 -10.64 11.37 -1.33
CA LYS A 55 -9.73 12.15 -2.19
C LYS A 55 -9.18 13.39 -1.47
N VAL A 56 -10.03 14.03 -0.66
CA VAL A 56 -9.66 15.20 0.13
C VAL A 56 -8.63 14.84 1.19
N LEU A 57 -8.81 13.73 1.90
CA LEU A 57 -7.83 13.28 2.90
C LEU A 57 -6.50 12.87 2.26
N VAL A 58 -6.52 12.23 1.09
CA VAL A 58 -5.29 11.92 0.35
C VAL A 58 -4.56 13.19 -0.08
N GLN A 59 -5.27 14.22 -0.55
CA GLN A 59 -4.64 15.49 -0.90
C GLN A 59 -3.99 16.16 0.31
N LYS A 60 -4.71 16.24 1.45
CA LYS A 60 -4.16 16.76 2.70
C LYS A 60 -2.92 15.99 3.14
N LEU A 61 -3.01 14.66 3.13
CA LEU A 61 -1.89 13.80 3.50
C LEU A 61 -0.69 14.00 2.57
N MET A 62 -0.93 14.17 1.26
CA MET A 62 0.13 14.46 0.30
C MET A 62 0.81 15.78 0.60
N ASP A 63 0.07 16.84 0.90
CA ASP A 63 0.63 18.15 1.24
C ASP A 63 1.49 18.06 2.52
N GLU A 64 1.05 17.28 3.51
CA GLU A 64 1.76 17.07 4.77
C GLU A 64 3.01 16.20 4.65
N LEU A 65 2.97 15.16 3.82
CA LEU A 65 4.10 14.24 3.65
C LEU A 65 5.13 14.72 2.63
N SER A 66 4.74 15.57 1.67
CA SER A 66 5.63 16.06 0.60
C SER A 66 6.98 16.60 1.08
N PRO A 67 7.08 17.38 2.18
CA PRO A 67 8.36 17.85 2.71
C PRO A 67 9.32 16.75 3.16
N PHE A 68 8.78 15.57 3.50
CA PHE A 68 9.53 14.42 4.02
C PHE A 68 9.74 13.33 2.96
N MET A 69 9.29 13.57 1.72
CA MET A 69 9.39 12.63 0.60
C MET A 69 10.35 13.15 -0.47
N SER A 70 10.96 12.22 -1.20
CA SER A 70 11.90 12.55 -2.27
C SER A 70 11.15 12.87 -3.56
N SER A 71 11.42 14.04 -4.11
CA SER A 71 10.99 14.39 -5.47
C SER A 71 11.63 13.46 -6.52
N PRO A 72 10.98 13.24 -7.68
CA PRO A 72 11.57 12.48 -8.77
C PRO A 72 12.92 13.08 -9.20
N SER A 73 13.97 12.25 -9.23
CA SER A 73 15.28 12.65 -9.75
C SER A 73 15.40 12.51 -11.28
N THR A 74 14.41 11.88 -11.91
CA THR A 74 14.36 11.62 -13.35
C THR A 74 12.96 11.87 -13.89
N ILE A 75 12.84 12.14 -15.18
CA ILE A 75 11.56 12.35 -15.88
C ILE A 75 10.65 11.11 -15.78
N THR A 76 11.25 9.92 -15.72
CA THR A 76 10.53 8.64 -15.57
C THR A 76 10.29 8.25 -14.10
N GLY A 77 10.79 9.05 -13.15
CA GLY A 77 10.62 8.80 -11.72
C GLY A 77 9.17 8.96 -11.28
N LEU A 78 8.78 8.21 -10.25
CA LEU A 78 7.43 8.28 -9.69
C LEU A 78 7.25 9.60 -8.94
N SER A 79 6.22 10.36 -9.30
CA SER A 79 5.78 11.56 -8.55
C SER A 79 5.40 11.20 -7.11
N ILE A 80 5.44 12.19 -6.21
CA ILE A 80 5.04 12.02 -4.81
C ILE A 80 3.60 11.46 -4.71
N GLN A 81 2.68 12.01 -5.51
CA GLN A 81 1.30 11.51 -5.61
C GLN A 81 1.26 10.01 -5.94
N ARG A 82 2.05 9.56 -6.93
CA ARG A 82 2.08 8.14 -7.32
C ARG A 82 2.68 7.27 -6.23
N LYS A 83 3.77 7.71 -5.58
CA LYS A 83 4.37 6.99 -4.46
C LYS A 83 3.36 6.81 -3.33
N LEU A 84 2.66 7.88 -2.97
CA LEU A 84 1.65 7.88 -1.92
C LEU A 84 0.48 6.94 -2.26
N LEU A 85 -0.12 7.08 -3.45
CA LEU A 85 -1.24 6.23 -3.86
C LEU A 85 -0.85 4.76 -3.94
N THR A 86 0.38 4.46 -4.40
CA THR A 86 0.91 3.09 -4.43
C THR A 86 1.00 2.52 -3.00
N ALA A 87 1.57 3.27 -2.06
CA ALA A 87 1.67 2.83 -0.67
C ALA A 87 0.30 2.69 0.01
N LEU A 88 -0.62 3.64 -0.21
CA LEU A 88 -1.97 3.59 0.36
C LEU A 88 -2.76 2.38 -0.15
N ARG A 89 -2.67 2.06 -1.44
CA ARG A 89 -3.29 0.85 -1.99
C ARG A 89 -2.71 -0.41 -1.35
N PHE A 90 -1.39 -0.46 -1.15
CA PHE A 90 -0.75 -1.57 -0.46
C PHE A 90 -1.25 -1.69 0.99
N PHE A 91 -1.34 -0.58 1.75
CA PHE A 91 -1.88 -0.60 3.11
C PHE A 91 -3.36 -1.01 3.17
N ALA A 92 -4.14 -0.64 2.15
CA ALA A 92 -5.56 -0.96 2.05
C ALA A 92 -5.86 -2.43 1.73
N SER A 93 -4.99 -3.07 0.93
CA SER A 93 -5.20 -4.41 0.37
C SER A 93 -4.29 -5.49 0.97
N GLY A 94 -3.12 -5.09 1.48
CA GLY A 94 -2.07 -5.99 1.96
C GLY A 94 -1.38 -6.80 0.87
N SER A 95 -1.58 -6.50 -0.42
CA SER A 95 -1.12 -7.35 -1.53
C SER A 95 -0.37 -6.59 -2.60
N TYR A 96 0.93 -6.88 -2.72
CA TYR A 96 1.75 -6.41 -3.84
C TYR A 96 1.27 -6.94 -5.20
N GLN A 97 0.60 -8.10 -5.24
CA GLN A 97 0.15 -8.70 -6.49
C GLN A 97 -1.05 -7.95 -7.08
N GLN A 98 -1.94 -7.42 -6.24
CA GLN A 98 -3.05 -6.57 -6.70
C GLN A 98 -2.54 -5.26 -7.28
N ASP A 99 -1.51 -4.67 -6.67
CA ASP A 99 -0.88 -3.43 -7.18
C ASP A 99 -0.27 -3.60 -8.58
N ILE A 100 0.22 -4.79 -8.90
CA ILE A 100 0.86 -5.10 -10.20
C ILE A 100 -0.13 -5.70 -11.21
N GLY A 101 -1.10 -6.47 -10.73
CA GLY A 101 -2.01 -7.27 -11.56
C GLY A 101 -3.30 -6.57 -11.96
N GLU A 102 -3.92 -5.80 -11.04
CA GLU A 102 -5.19 -5.09 -11.29
C GLU A 102 -4.94 -3.70 -11.90
N HIS A 103 -3.89 -3.00 -11.47
CA HIS A 103 -3.47 -1.75 -12.08
C HIS A 103 -2.47 -1.98 -13.22
N ARG A 104 -2.96 -2.50 -14.35
CA ARG A 104 -2.20 -2.39 -15.63
C ARG A 104 -1.82 -0.92 -15.94
N GLY A 105 -2.51 0.07 -15.37
CA GLY A 105 -2.17 1.49 -15.47
C GLY A 105 -1.11 2.01 -14.49
N ALA A 106 -0.79 1.29 -13.41
CA ALA A 106 0.33 1.59 -12.53
C ALA A 106 1.49 0.68 -12.91
N ALA A 107 2.16 0.97 -14.02
CA ALA A 107 3.36 0.24 -14.47
C ALA A 107 4.53 0.41 -13.49
N VAL A 108 4.44 -0.23 -12.32
CA VAL A 108 5.37 -0.11 -11.20
C VAL A 108 5.83 -1.51 -10.82
N SER A 109 7.13 -1.75 -10.84
CA SER A 109 7.69 -3.05 -10.44
C SER A 109 7.56 -3.29 -8.94
N GLN A 110 7.57 -4.55 -8.50
CA GLN A 110 7.63 -4.95 -7.08
C GLN A 110 8.65 -4.13 -6.27
N ALA A 111 9.87 -3.99 -6.80
CA ALA A 111 10.94 -3.23 -6.15
C ALA A 111 10.58 -1.74 -5.98
N SER A 112 9.90 -1.15 -6.97
CA SER A 112 9.42 0.22 -6.86
C SER A 112 8.25 0.36 -5.88
N VAL A 113 7.32 -0.60 -5.85
CA VAL A 113 6.23 -0.64 -4.85
C VAL A 113 6.83 -0.70 -3.44
N SER A 114 7.77 -1.61 -3.19
CA SER A 114 8.48 -1.74 -1.92
C SER A 114 9.16 -0.42 -1.50
N ARG A 115 9.87 0.25 -2.42
CA ARG A 115 10.47 1.56 -2.14
C ARG A 115 9.44 2.62 -1.78
N CYS A 116 8.30 2.67 -2.48
CA CYS A 116 7.21 3.61 -2.18
C CYS A 116 6.66 3.36 -0.77
N ILE A 117 6.41 2.10 -0.41
CA ILE A 117 5.90 1.71 0.91
C ILE A 117 6.88 2.16 2.00
N THR A 118 8.17 1.84 1.85
CA THR A 118 9.19 2.23 2.83
C THR A 118 9.28 3.74 2.96
N GLU A 119 9.29 4.48 1.85
CA GLU A 119 9.39 5.94 1.85
C GLU A 119 8.18 6.60 2.53
N VAL A 120 6.96 6.18 2.18
CA VAL A 120 5.73 6.71 2.78
C VAL A 120 5.61 6.31 4.25
N ALA A 121 5.95 5.06 4.61
CA ALA A 121 5.97 4.63 6.00
C ALA A 121 6.96 5.44 6.83
N ASN A 122 8.16 5.72 6.31
CA ASN A 122 9.13 6.55 6.99
C ASN A 122 8.63 7.99 7.16
N ALA A 123 8.03 8.58 6.13
CA ALA A 123 7.43 9.92 6.19
C ALA A 123 6.31 10.00 7.23
N LEU A 124 5.45 8.97 7.34
CA LEU A 124 4.41 8.87 8.37
C LEU A 124 4.98 8.76 9.80
N ASN A 125 6.17 8.18 9.95
CA ASN A 125 6.84 7.99 11.25
C ASN A 125 7.74 9.18 11.66
N VAL A 126 7.79 10.24 10.86
CA VAL A 126 8.46 11.48 11.25
C VAL A 126 7.74 12.07 12.47
N PRO A 127 8.45 12.48 13.55
CA PRO A 127 7.81 12.94 14.79
C PRO A 127 6.76 14.04 14.61
N GLU A 128 6.98 14.96 13.67
CA GLU A 128 6.08 16.05 13.33
C GLU A 128 4.72 15.56 12.79
N ILE A 129 4.72 14.44 12.08
CA ILE A 129 3.51 13.80 11.55
C ILE A 129 2.93 12.85 12.60
N LEU A 130 3.76 11.97 13.16
CA LEU A 130 3.35 10.93 14.10
C LEU A 130 2.65 11.53 15.32
N ASN A 131 3.26 12.53 15.96
CA ASN A 131 2.72 13.15 17.19
C ASN A 131 1.49 14.02 16.93
N LYS A 132 1.23 14.40 15.67
CA LYS A 132 0.01 15.10 15.29
C LYS A 132 -1.20 14.17 15.29
N TYR A 133 -1.02 12.90 14.88
CA TYR A 133 -2.11 11.94 14.72
C TYR A 133 -2.22 10.95 15.89
N ILE A 134 -1.11 10.64 16.57
CA ILE A 134 -1.09 9.71 17.70
C ILE A 134 -0.88 10.51 18.98
N HIS A 135 -1.97 10.72 19.72
CA HIS A 135 -1.94 11.37 21.02
C HIS A 135 -2.51 10.46 22.10
N PHE A 136 -1.83 10.41 23.24
CA PHE A 136 -2.31 9.74 24.44
C PHE A 136 -2.63 10.79 25.50
N PRO A 137 -3.70 10.61 26.30
CA PRO A 137 -4.02 11.54 27.38
C PRO A 137 -2.83 11.63 28.33
N SER A 138 -2.29 12.83 28.44
CA SER A 138 -1.06 13.16 29.17
C SER A 138 -1.33 13.95 30.44
N THR A 139 -2.50 14.58 30.53
CA THR A 139 -2.94 15.34 31.71
C THR A 139 -4.11 14.65 32.43
N ILE A 140 -4.30 15.00 33.70
CA ILE A 140 -5.42 14.51 34.51
C ILE A 140 -6.77 14.93 33.89
N ASP A 141 -6.84 16.12 33.31
CA ASP A 141 -8.09 16.62 32.73
C ASP A 141 -8.42 15.93 31.41
N GLU A 142 -7.44 15.71 30.53
CA GLU A 142 -7.62 14.84 29.35
C GLU A 142 -8.07 13.43 29.75
N LEU A 143 -7.52 12.87 30.83
CA LEU A 143 -7.89 11.55 31.32
C LEU A 143 -9.34 11.52 31.85
N LYS A 144 -9.78 12.59 32.54
CA LYS A 144 -11.18 12.74 32.99
C LYS A 144 -12.13 12.84 31.81
N GLU A 145 -11.78 13.61 30.79
CA GLU A 145 -12.58 13.75 29.56
C GLU A 145 -12.77 12.41 28.86
N VAL A 146 -11.69 11.64 28.66
CA VAL A 146 -11.78 10.31 28.05
C VAL A 146 -12.66 9.37 28.88
N ARG A 147 -12.49 9.37 30.22
CA ARG A 147 -13.33 8.57 31.13
C ARG A 147 -14.80 8.91 31.04
N LEU A 148 -15.12 10.21 31.01
CA LEU A 148 -16.49 10.68 30.90
C LEU A 148 -17.10 10.25 29.56
N GLY A 149 -16.38 10.43 28.46
CA GLY A 149 -16.87 10.05 27.13
C GLY A 149 -17.15 8.55 26.98
N PHE A 150 -16.29 7.68 27.55
CA PHE A 150 -16.58 6.24 27.59
C PHE A 150 -17.79 5.92 28.47
N TYR A 151 -17.93 6.58 29.63
CA TYR A 151 -19.06 6.36 30.51
C TYR A 151 -20.39 6.81 29.88
N GLU A 152 -20.41 7.98 29.24
CA GLU A 152 -21.62 8.50 28.56
C GLU A 152 -22.05 7.61 27.39
N LYS A 153 -21.09 7.07 26.63
CA LYS A 153 -21.39 6.25 25.45
C LYS A 153 -21.70 4.78 25.77
N PHE A 154 -21.04 4.20 26.78
CA PHE A 154 -21.10 2.75 27.04
C PHE A 154 -21.51 2.38 28.48
N GLY A 155 -21.62 3.35 29.39
CA GLY A 155 -21.98 3.10 30.79
C GLY A 155 -20.88 2.46 31.64
N ILE A 156 -19.65 2.34 31.12
CA ILE A 156 -18.53 1.68 31.82
C ILE A 156 -17.66 2.73 32.50
N PRO A 157 -17.63 2.79 33.85
CA PRO A 157 -16.86 3.80 34.55
C PRO A 157 -15.35 3.52 34.50
N GLY A 158 -14.55 4.58 34.46
CA GLY A 158 -13.09 4.50 34.62
C GLY A 158 -12.30 4.06 33.38
N VAL A 159 -12.95 3.82 32.24
CA VAL A 159 -12.28 3.44 30.99
C VAL A 159 -11.50 4.62 30.42
N VAL A 160 -10.21 4.41 30.13
CA VAL A 160 -9.30 5.43 29.58
C VAL A 160 -8.85 5.11 28.15
N GLY A 161 -9.30 3.98 27.61
CA GLY A 161 -8.96 3.47 26.30
C GLY A 161 -9.33 2.00 26.19
N VAL A 162 -9.31 1.49 24.97
CA VAL A 162 -9.55 0.08 24.62
C VAL A 162 -8.32 -0.43 23.90
N ILE A 163 -7.91 -1.65 24.21
CA ILE A 163 -6.80 -2.32 23.55
C ILE A 163 -7.36 -3.55 22.84
N ASP A 164 -7.01 -3.72 21.57
CA ASP A 164 -7.24 -4.95 20.82
C ASP A 164 -5.91 -5.51 20.31
N GLY A 165 -5.82 -6.82 20.14
CA GLY A 165 -4.62 -7.52 19.72
C GLY A 165 -4.86 -8.32 18.45
N THR A 166 -3.99 -8.18 17.46
CA THR A 166 -4.00 -8.99 16.24
C THR A 166 -2.70 -9.72 16.05
N HIS A 167 -2.76 -10.99 15.63
CA HIS A 167 -1.57 -11.74 15.25
C HIS A 167 -1.27 -11.54 13.76
N ILE A 168 -0.23 -10.78 13.47
CA ILE A 168 0.26 -10.57 12.10
C ILE A 168 1.20 -11.71 11.75
N ALA A 169 0.85 -12.48 10.72
CA ALA A 169 1.72 -13.53 10.20
C ALA A 169 3.01 -12.93 9.64
N ILE A 170 4.14 -13.58 9.92
CA ILE A 170 5.45 -13.13 9.44
C ILE A 170 6.18 -14.27 8.73
N VAL A 171 7.15 -13.89 7.88
CA VAL A 171 8.21 -14.81 7.52
C VAL A 171 9.10 -14.98 8.75
N PRO A 172 9.29 -16.20 9.25
CA PRO A 172 10.09 -16.41 10.45
C PRO A 172 11.56 -15.98 10.22
N PRO A 173 12.27 -15.60 11.29
CA PRO A 173 13.72 -15.53 11.28
C PRO A 173 14.34 -16.86 10.83
N LYS A 174 15.61 -16.82 10.44
CA LYS A 174 16.34 -18.05 10.11
C LYS A 174 16.46 -18.92 11.37
N SER A 175 16.50 -20.23 11.18
CA SER A 175 16.54 -21.20 12.29
C SER A 175 17.78 -21.07 13.17
N ASP A 176 18.85 -20.47 12.66
CA ASP A 176 20.12 -20.23 13.35
C ASP A 176 20.24 -18.82 13.95
N GLU A 177 19.17 -18.01 13.93
CA GLU A 177 19.19 -16.65 14.48
C GLU A 177 19.36 -16.68 16.03
N PRO A 178 20.49 -16.20 16.57
CA PRO A 178 20.82 -16.40 17.99
C PRO A 178 20.04 -15.48 18.94
N ILE A 179 19.63 -14.30 18.48
CA ILE A 179 18.95 -13.29 19.32
C ILE A 179 17.44 -13.48 19.27
N TYR A 180 16.91 -13.80 18.10
CA TYR A 180 15.47 -13.92 17.83
C TYR A 180 15.17 -15.27 17.17
N PRO A 181 15.26 -16.38 17.91
CA PRO A 181 15.11 -17.71 17.33
C PRO A 181 13.69 -17.93 16.81
N GLU A 182 13.55 -18.66 15.71
CA GLU A 182 12.26 -18.85 15.01
C GLU A 182 11.11 -19.31 15.91
N HIS A 183 11.38 -20.21 16.86
CA HIS A 183 10.35 -20.82 17.70
C HIS A 183 9.64 -19.83 18.63
N VAL A 184 10.25 -18.66 18.94
CA VAL A 184 9.58 -17.64 19.78
C VAL A 184 8.48 -16.89 19.04
N TYR A 185 8.41 -17.04 17.71
CA TYR A 185 7.37 -16.44 16.89
C TYR A 185 6.21 -17.40 16.60
N ILE A 186 6.27 -18.66 17.05
CA ILE A 186 5.18 -19.62 16.84
C ILE A 186 4.03 -19.31 17.79
N ASN A 187 2.86 -19.00 17.24
CA ASN A 187 1.67 -18.73 18.03
C ASN A 187 0.89 -20.02 18.36
N ARG A 188 -0.17 -19.89 19.18
CA ARG A 188 -1.06 -21.00 19.57
C ARG A 188 -1.71 -21.74 18.38
N LYS A 189 -1.87 -21.07 17.23
CA LYS A 189 -2.44 -21.65 16.00
C LYS A 189 -1.38 -22.34 15.12
N GLY A 190 -0.12 -22.40 15.57
CA GLY A 190 0.95 -23.15 14.92
C GLY A 190 1.59 -22.44 13.72
N TYR A 191 1.39 -21.13 13.55
CA TYR A 191 2.08 -20.33 12.53
C TYR A 191 2.93 -19.23 13.17
N HIS A 192 3.91 -18.72 12.41
CA HIS A 192 4.77 -17.62 12.84
C HIS A 192 4.05 -16.29 12.77
N GLY A 193 3.99 -15.57 13.88
CA GLY A 193 3.37 -14.26 13.92
C GLY A 193 3.79 -13.42 15.10
N ILE A 194 3.62 -12.12 14.93
CA ILE A 194 3.84 -11.12 15.98
C ILE A 194 2.48 -10.69 16.51
N ASN A 195 2.35 -10.58 17.83
CA ASN A 195 1.18 -9.94 18.43
C ASN A 195 1.32 -8.42 18.34
N THR A 196 0.43 -7.78 17.60
CA THR A 196 0.37 -6.32 17.44
C THR A 196 -0.83 -5.79 18.18
N GLN A 197 -0.61 -4.80 19.05
CA GLN A 197 -1.67 -4.16 19.82
C GLN A 197 -2.11 -2.86 19.14
N LEU A 198 -3.42 -2.67 19.04
CA LEU A 198 -4.05 -1.42 18.65
C LEU A 198 -4.68 -0.80 19.90
N VAL A 199 -4.35 0.47 20.17
CA VAL A 199 -4.90 1.22 21.30
C VAL A 199 -5.84 2.29 20.76
N PHE A 200 -7.07 2.28 21.23
CA PHE A 200 -8.12 3.22 20.85
C PHE A 200 -8.52 4.08 22.04
N GLY A 201 -8.49 5.40 21.88
CA GLY A 201 -9.03 6.36 22.83
C GLY A 201 -10.48 6.72 22.56
N HIS A 202 -11.10 7.47 23.47
CA HIS A 202 -12.33 8.18 23.17
C HIS A 202 -11.99 9.39 22.29
N LEU A 203 -12.51 9.43 21.06
CA LEU A 203 -12.31 10.57 20.17
C LEU A 203 -13.09 11.77 20.70
N LYS A 204 -12.43 12.92 20.85
CA LYS A 204 -13.13 14.21 20.90
C LYS A 204 -13.94 14.35 19.61
N HIS A 205 -15.14 14.90 19.68
CA HIS A 205 -15.98 15.16 18.50
C HIS A 205 -15.42 16.19 17.50
N ASP A 206 -14.13 16.54 17.61
CA ASP A 206 -13.48 17.53 16.77
C ASP A 206 -12.45 16.87 15.85
N ASN A 207 -12.88 16.68 14.60
CA ASN A 207 -12.04 16.61 13.39
C ASN A 207 -11.24 15.32 13.12
N ILE A 208 -11.91 14.22 12.78
CA ILE A 208 -11.55 13.39 11.62
C ILE A 208 -12.86 12.90 10.98
N ILE A 209 -13.19 13.45 9.80
CA ILE A 209 -14.22 12.95 8.86
C ILE A 209 -13.46 12.46 7.63
#